data_AF-A0A812YAD9-F1
#
_entry.id   AF-A0A812YAD9-F1
#
_cell.length_a   1.000
_cell.length_b   1.000
_cell.length_c   1.000
_cell.angle_alpha   90.00
_cell.angle_beta   90.00
_cell.angle_gamma   90.00
#
_symmetry.space_group_name_H-M   'P 1'
#
loop_
_entity.id
_entity.type
_entity.pdbx_description
1 polymer ?
#
loop_
_entity_poly.entity_id
_entity_poly.type
_entity_poly.pdbx_seq_one_letter_code
_entity_poly.pdbx_strand_id
1 'polypeptide(L)'
;MDDDDEILEDISYLTGRGLDGYRPLQRAVQEAEGAPWIARIHLNSAVMTGNITTLRYLVDEVGVKTLNTERKGYTPLEMAVVWGQVEILVYLLTRGADPMLWRRGKSVVDKARVRQTRLQ
;
A
#
# COMPACT_ATOMS: atom_id res chain seq x y z
N MET A 1 11.95 -14.44 15.10
CA MET A 1 11.14 -13.30 14.64
C MET A 1 11.54 -12.16 15.54
N ASP A 2 12.05 -11.08 14.95
CA ASP A 2 12.38 -9.89 15.72
C ASP A 2 11.07 -9.24 16.21
N ASP A 3 11.08 -8.56 17.35
CA ASP A 3 9.89 -7.90 17.93
C ASP A 3 9.23 -6.95 16.90
N ASP A 4 10.04 -6.35 16.02
CA ASP A 4 9.59 -5.48 14.92
C ASP A 4 8.73 -6.21 13.86
N ASP A 5 8.96 -7.50 13.61
CA ASP A 5 8.22 -8.25 12.59
C ASP A 5 6.80 -8.60 13.06
N GLU A 6 6.62 -8.90 14.35
CA GLU A 6 5.30 -9.13 14.97
C GLU A 6 4.48 -7.83 14.96
N ILE A 7 5.10 -6.71 15.34
CA ILE A 7 4.50 -5.37 15.26
C ILE A 7 4.07 -5.05 13.82
N LEU A 8 4.90 -5.37 12.82
CA LEU A 8 4.59 -5.11 11.41
C LEU A 8 3.41 -5.95 10.89
N GLU A 9 3.19 -7.15 11.44
CA GLU A 9 2.04 -7.99 11.11
C GLU A 9 0.74 -7.39 11.66
N ASP A 10 0.74 -6.96 12.92
CA ASP A 10 -0.40 -6.29 13.56
C ASP A 10 -0.73 -4.94 12.90
N ILE A 11 0.29 -4.14 12.55
CA ILE A 11 0.09 -2.89 11.83
C ILE A 11 -0.44 -3.15 10.41
N SER A 12 0.05 -4.20 9.72
CA SER A 12 -0.48 -4.62 8.41
C SER A 12 -1.97 -4.99 8.48
N TYR A 13 -2.42 -5.51 9.61
CA TYR A 13 -3.83 -5.81 9.87
C TYR A 13 -4.66 -4.52 10.02
N LEU A 14 -4.17 -3.54 10.78
CA LEU A 14 -4.87 -2.26 11.02
C LEU A 14 -5.02 -1.43 9.74
N THR A 15 -4.01 -1.39 8.87
CA THR A 15 -4.02 -0.58 7.65
C THR A 15 -5.18 -0.91 6.68
N GLY A 16 -5.70 -2.14 6.72
CA GLY A 16 -6.81 -2.58 5.88
C GLY A 16 -8.22 -2.26 6.41
N ARG A 17 -8.39 -1.95 7.70
CA ARG A 17 -9.70 -1.92 8.40
C ARG A 17 -10.51 -0.63 8.28
N GLY A 18 -10.15 0.31 7.40
CA GLY A 18 -10.87 1.58 7.30
C GLY A 18 -10.68 2.47 8.55
N LEU A 19 -11.75 3.14 8.99
CA LEU A 19 -11.71 4.06 10.16
C LEU A 19 -11.37 3.36 11.48
N ASP A 20 -11.79 2.09 11.63
CA ASP A 20 -11.53 1.29 12.85
C ASP A 20 -10.04 0.98 13.02
N GLY A 21 -9.30 0.86 11.91
CA GLY A 21 -7.86 0.66 11.91
C GLY A 21 -7.06 1.97 11.93
N TYR A 22 -7.66 3.08 11.50
CA TYR A 22 -6.97 4.36 11.35
C TYR A 22 -6.52 4.99 12.68
N ARG A 23 -7.41 5.08 13.67
CA ARG A 23 -7.05 5.70 14.97
C ARG A 23 -5.99 4.90 15.74
N PRO A 24 -6.09 3.56 15.85
CA PRO A 24 -5.03 2.76 16.46
C PRO A 24 -3.70 2.89 15.72
N LEU A 25 -3.73 2.92 14.38
CA LEU A 25 -2.53 3.12 13.57
C LEU A 25 -1.85 4.46 13.87
N GLN A 26 -2.62 5.56 13.90
CA GLN A 26 -2.06 6.88 14.21
C GLN A 26 -1.41 6.92 15.60
N ARG A 27 -2.06 6.33 16.60
CA ARG A 27 -1.52 6.25 17.95
C ARG A 27 -0.21 5.45 17.98
N ALA A 28 -0.18 4.28 17.37
CA ALA A 28 1.01 3.44 17.33
C ALA A 28 2.20 4.13 16.64
N VAL A 29 1.94 4.84 15.53
CA VAL A 29 2.98 5.61 14.82
C VAL A 29 3.50 6.79 15.67
N GLN A 30 2.62 7.47 16.41
CA GLN A 30 3.01 8.57 17.29
C GLN A 30 3.82 8.09 18.50
N GLU A 31 3.39 7.02 19.15
CA GLU A 31 4.07 6.42 20.31
C GLU A 31 5.45 5.86 19.95
N ALA A 32 5.66 5.48 18.70
CA ALA A 32 6.90 4.90 18.23
C ALA A 32 7.98 5.93 17.85
N GLU A 33 7.71 7.24 17.94
CA GLU A 33 8.68 8.34 17.81
C GLU A 33 9.70 8.20 16.64
N GLY A 34 9.27 7.69 15.48
CA GLY A 34 10.16 7.50 14.33
C GLY A 34 10.92 6.16 14.31
N ALA A 35 10.41 5.15 15.00
CA ALA A 35 10.99 3.81 15.01
C ALA A 35 11.27 3.27 13.60
N PRO A 36 12.36 2.49 13.41
CA PRO A 36 12.76 1.99 12.10
C PRO A 36 11.69 1.17 11.37
N TRP A 37 10.82 0.48 12.12
CA TRP A 37 9.73 -0.31 11.55
C TRP A 37 8.67 0.56 10.86
N ILE A 38 8.49 1.83 11.24
CA ILE A 38 7.53 2.75 10.62
C ILE A 38 7.81 2.90 9.12
N ALA A 39 9.09 3.05 8.75
CA ALA A 39 9.49 3.17 7.36
C ALA A 39 9.19 1.90 6.53
N ARG A 40 8.96 0.76 7.20
CA ARG A 40 8.70 -0.57 6.62
C ARG A 40 7.22 -0.95 6.60
N ILE A 41 6.32 -0.08 7.06
CA ILE A 41 4.87 -0.33 7.01
C ILE A 41 4.45 -0.59 5.56
N HIS A 42 3.75 -1.69 5.29
CA HIS A 42 3.32 -2.05 3.94
C HIS A 42 1.98 -1.38 3.56
N LEU A 43 1.91 -0.83 2.35
CA LEU A 43 0.72 -0.13 1.86
C LEU A 43 -0.36 -1.06 1.26
N ASN A 44 -0.03 -2.31 0.92
CA ASN A 44 -0.90 -3.22 0.15
C ASN A 44 -2.27 -3.46 0.79
N SER A 45 -2.37 -3.56 2.13
CA SER A 45 -3.65 -3.76 2.81
C SER A 45 -4.58 -2.56 2.62
N ALA A 46 -4.06 -1.33 2.77
CA ALA A 46 -4.83 -0.11 2.56
C ALA A 46 -5.22 0.07 1.09
N VAL A 47 -4.33 -0.32 0.16
CA VAL A 47 -4.66 -0.36 -1.27
C VAL A 47 -5.80 -1.33 -1.54
N MET A 48 -5.69 -2.58 -1.09
CA MET A 48 -6.69 -3.62 -1.32
C MET A 48 -8.09 -3.20 -0.87
N THR A 49 -8.19 -2.55 0.29
CA THR A 49 -9.48 -2.14 0.85
C THR A 49 -9.97 -0.76 0.40
N GLY A 50 -9.23 -0.07 -0.47
CA GLY A 50 -9.66 1.24 -0.97
C GLY A 50 -9.46 2.38 0.04
N ASN A 51 -8.64 2.17 1.07
CA ASN A 51 -8.48 3.12 2.16
C ASN A 51 -7.47 4.24 1.82
N ILE A 52 -7.94 5.20 1.01
CA ILE A 52 -7.14 6.35 0.58
C ILE A 52 -6.70 7.24 1.75
N THR A 53 -7.51 7.35 2.80
CA THR A 53 -7.19 8.15 4.00
C THR A 53 -5.95 7.62 4.71
N THR A 54 -5.90 6.30 4.94
CA THR A 54 -4.71 5.67 5.52
C THR A 54 -3.49 5.81 4.61
N LEU A 55 -3.66 5.68 3.28
CA LEU A 55 -2.54 5.85 2.35
C LEU A 55 -1.98 7.27 2.35
N ARG A 56 -2.84 8.29 2.40
CA ARG A 56 -2.42 9.69 2.51
C ARG A 56 -1.63 9.92 3.79
N TYR A 57 -2.16 9.49 4.93
CA TYR A 57 -1.46 9.60 6.19
C TYR A 57 -0.07 8.92 6.16
N LEU A 58 -0.01 7.66 5.72
CA LEU A 58 1.25 6.91 5.71
C LEU A 58 2.30 7.45 4.74
N VAL A 59 1.88 7.93 3.57
CA VAL A 59 2.83 8.40 2.54
C VAL A 59 3.18 9.87 2.73
N ASP A 60 2.21 10.73 3.03
CA ASP A 60 2.40 12.18 3.05
C ASP A 60 2.85 12.70 4.42
N GLU A 61 2.28 12.15 5.51
CA GLU A 61 2.57 12.64 6.86
C GLU A 61 3.66 11.81 7.54
N VAL A 62 3.59 10.48 7.41
CA VAL A 62 4.55 9.57 8.05
C VAL A 62 5.81 9.36 7.21
N GLY A 63 5.72 9.48 5.87
CA GLY A 63 6.87 9.32 4.98
C GLY A 63 7.33 7.87 4.81
N VAL A 64 6.39 6.91 4.81
CA VAL A 64 6.67 5.49 4.61
C VAL A 64 7.38 5.24 3.26
N LYS A 65 8.40 4.36 3.26
CA LYS A 65 9.29 4.13 2.10
C LYS A 65 8.92 2.91 1.25
N THR A 66 7.82 2.23 1.56
CA THR A 66 7.42 0.97 0.89
C THR A 66 6.59 1.16 -0.38
N LEU A 67 6.49 2.40 -0.89
CA LEU A 67 5.70 2.75 -2.08
C LEU A 67 5.99 1.85 -3.30
N ASN A 68 7.26 1.46 -3.46
CA ASN A 68 7.77 0.65 -4.57
C ASN A 68 8.25 -0.74 -4.10
N THR A 69 7.96 -1.13 -2.86
CA THR A 69 8.40 -2.41 -2.30
C THR A 69 7.40 -3.51 -2.66
N GLU A 70 7.91 -4.57 -3.28
CA GLU A 70 7.11 -5.76 -3.53
C GLU A 70 6.84 -6.54 -2.24
N ARG A 71 5.59 -6.95 -2.03
CA ARG A 71 5.22 -7.93 -1.00
C ARG A 71 4.37 -9.02 -1.65
N LYS A 72 4.76 -10.28 -1.44
CA LYS A 72 4.15 -11.45 -2.10
C LYS A 72 4.13 -11.32 -3.64
N GLY A 73 5.15 -10.65 -4.19
CA GLY A 73 5.30 -10.43 -5.64
C GLY A 73 4.38 -9.37 -6.23
N TYR A 74 3.85 -8.45 -5.40
CA TYR A 74 3.07 -7.30 -5.85
C TYR A 74 3.53 -5.99 -5.18
N THR A 75 3.72 -4.93 -5.97
CA THR A 75 3.86 -3.55 -5.43
C THR A 75 2.49 -2.96 -5.05
N PRO A 76 2.44 -1.89 -4.23
CA PRO A 76 1.20 -1.16 -3.96
C PRO A 76 0.48 -0.70 -5.23
N LEU A 77 1.24 -0.24 -6.24
CA LEU A 77 0.68 0.18 -7.53
C LEU A 77 0.05 -1.00 -8.28
N GLU A 78 0.73 -2.16 -8.27
CA GLU A 78 0.20 -3.37 -8.90
C GLU A 78 -1.10 -3.83 -8.23
N MET A 79 -1.15 -3.75 -6.90
CA MET A 79 -2.33 -4.08 -6.11
C MET A 79 -3.52 -3.17 -6.46
N ALA A 80 -3.28 -1.87 -6.66
CA ALA A 80 -4.34 -0.94 -7.05
C ALA A 80 -4.97 -1.32 -8.40
N VAL A 81 -4.18 -1.79 -9.36
CA VAL A 81 -4.69 -2.29 -10.66
C VAL A 81 -5.49 -3.59 -10.49
N VAL A 82 -4.96 -4.55 -9.73
CA VAL A 82 -5.61 -5.85 -9.49
C VAL A 82 -6.98 -5.67 -8.84
N TRP A 83 -7.08 -4.79 -7.83
CA TRP A 83 -8.34 -4.54 -7.11
C TRP A 83 -9.23 -3.48 -7.77
N GLY A 84 -8.67 -2.63 -8.64
CA GLY A 84 -9.43 -1.65 -9.43
C GLY A 84 -9.64 -0.34 -8.71
N GLN A 85 -8.69 -0.03 -7.85
CA GLN A 85 -8.71 1.14 -7.00
C GLN A 85 -8.16 2.32 -7.80
N VAL A 86 -8.96 2.84 -8.73
CA VAL A 86 -8.53 3.88 -9.69
C VAL A 86 -8.03 5.13 -8.98
N GLU A 87 -8.73 5.58 -7.93
CA GLU A 87 -8.31 6.74 -7.14
C GLU A 87 -6.93 6.52 -6.48
N ILE A 88 -6.74 5.34 -5.88
CA ILE A 88 -5.47 4.97 -5.26
C ILE A 88 -4.37 4.80 -6.29
N LEU A 89 -4.68 4.26 -7.47
CA LEU A 89 -3.73 4.13 -8.57
C LEU A 89 -3.18 5.51 -8.97
N VAL A 90 -4.08 6.47 -9.20
CA VAL A 90 -3.71 7.85 -9.54
C VAL A 90 -2.89 8.47 -8.40
N TYR A 91 -3.33 8.28 -7.16
CA TYR A 91 -2.61 8.77 -5.99
C TYR A 91 -1.16 8.23 -5.91
N LEU A 92 -0.96 6.92 -6.01
CA LEU A 92 0.36 6.31 -5.94
C LEU A 92 1.28 6.82 -7.07
N LEU A 93 0.77 6.97 -8.29
CA LEU A 93 1.52 7.54 -9.42
C LEU A 93 1.94 8.99 -9.16
N THR A 94 1.04 9.81 -8.61
CA THR A 94 1.36 11.21 -8.27
C THR A 94 2.40 11.34 -7.15
N ARG A 95 2.60 10.29 -6.35
CA ARG A 95 3.64 10.21 -5.31
C ARG A 95 4.93 9.53 -5.80
N GLY A 96 5.06 9.23 -7.09
CA GLY A 96 6.28 8.68 -7.68
C GLY A 96 6.39 7.16 -7.58
N ALA A 97 5.26 6.45 -7.45
CA ALA A 97 5.27 5.00 -7.65
C ALA A 97 5.71 4.68 -9.08
N ASP A 98 6.65 3.75 -9.24
CA ASP A 98 7.22 3.40 -10.53
C ASP A 98 6.29 2.43 -11.28
N PRO A 99 5.67 2.85 -12.41
CA PRO A 99 4.81 1.96 -13.21
C PRO A 99 5.58 0.84 -13.91
N MET A 100 6.90 0.93 -13.99
CA MET A 100 7.77 -0.03 -14.68
C MET A 100 8.30 -1.15 -13.77
N LEU A 101 8.13 -1.04 -12.45
CA LEU A 101 8.43 -2.13 -11.52
C LEU A 101 7.47 -3.31 -11.66
N TRP A 102 6.36 -3.15 -12.40
CA TRP A 102 5.53 -4.26 -12.80
C TRP A 102 6.36 -5.28 -13.61
N ARG A 103 6.37 -6.57 -13.20
CA ARG A 103 7.20 -7.67 -13.77
C ARG A 103 7.79 -7.35 -15.15
N ARG A 104 9.14 -7.25 -15.23
CA ARG A 104 9.92 -7.20 -16.48
C ARG A 104 9.23 -8.02 -17.59
N GLY A 105 8.59 -7.32 -18.54
CA GLY A 105 8.00 -7.93 -19.74
C GLY A 105 6.47 -7.87 -19.91
N LYS A 106 5.67 -7.27 -19.01
CA LYS A 106 4.23 -7.03 -19.24
C LYS A 106 3.84 -5.61 -18.82
N SER A 107 3.32 -4.80 -19.74
CA SER A 107 2.96 -3.40 -19.48
C SER A 107 1.71 -3.27 -18.60
N VAL A 108 1.60 -2.20 -17.81
CA VAL A 108 0.37 -1.82 -17.07
C VAL A 108 -0.85 -1.76 -18.00
N VAL A 109 -0.63 -1.37 -19.26
CA VAL A 109 -1.66 -1.32 -20.31
C VAL A 109 -2.17 -2.73 -20.69
N ASP A 110 -1.30 -3.73 -20.70
CA ASP A 110 -1.66 -5.10 -21.10
C ASP A 110 -2.63 -5.74 -20.09
N LYS A 111 -2.51 -5.40 -18.81
CA LYS A 111 -3.36 -5.97 -17.76
C LYS A 111 -4.62 -5.19 -17.46
N ALA A 112 -4.62 -3.86 -17.64
CA ALA A 112 -5.86 -3.09 -17.66
C ALA A 112 -6.83 -3.66 -18.70
N ARG A 113 -6.30 -4.07 -19.87
CA ARG A 113 -7.05 -4.79 -20.92
C ARG A 113 -7.57 -6.16 -20.47
N VAL A 114 -6.75 -7.00 -19.84
CA VAL A 114 -7.17 -8.34 -19.33
C VAL A 114 -8.33 -8.27 -18.34
N ARG A 115 -8.40 -7.21 -17.51
CA ARG A 115 -9.53 -7.00 -16.60
C ARG A 115 -10.81 -6.63 -17.35
N GLN A 116 -10.72 -5.79 -18.37
CA GLN A 116 -11.86 -5.41 -19.21
C GLN A 116 -12.48 -6.64 -19.91
N THR A 117 -11.65 -7.63 -20.27
CA THR A 117 -12.10 -8.90 -20.85
C THR A 117 -12.74 -9.86 -19.83
N ARG A 118 -12.52 -9.66 -18.52
CA ARG A 118 -13.11 -10.49 -17.44
C ARG A 118 -14.42 -9.94 -16.88
N LEU A 119 -14.79 -8.73 -17.29
CA LEU A 119 -16.03 -8.05 -16.91
C LEU A 119 -17.10 -8.09 -18.03
N GLN A 120 -16.83 -8.84 -19.11
CA GLN A 120 -17.79 -9.22 -20.16
C GLN A 120 -18.14 -10.69 -20.00
#